data_AF-A0A068PV97-F1
#
_entry.id   AF-A0A068PV97-F1
#
_cell.length_a   1.000
_cell.length_b   1.000
_cell.length_c   1.000
_cell.angle_alpha   90.00
_cell.angle_beta   90.00
_cell.angle_gamma   90.00
#
_symmetry.space_group_name_H-M   'P 1'
#
loop_
_entity.id
_entity.type
_entity.pdbx_description
1 polymer ?
#
loop_
_entity_poly.entity_id
_entity_poly.type
_entity_poly.pdbx_seq_one_letter_code
_entity_poly.pdbx_strand_id
1 'polypeptide(L)'
;AVRAINRLQSLPGGDIGVLCDTLVENVQKLTGYDRVMVYRFHDDDHGEVVSEVRRSDLEPYLGLHYPATDIPQAARFLFKQNRVRIICDCHSSPVRVIHTDELKQPLCLVNSTLRAPHGCHMQ
;
A
#
# COMPACT_ATOMS: atom_id res chain seq x y z
N ALA A 1 17.19 -6.12 3.22
CA ALA A 1 16.14 -6.83 4.00
C ALA A 1 16.60 -7.26 5.38
N VAL A 2 17.58 -8.15 5.53
CA VAL A 2 18.01 -8.71 6.84
C VAL A 2 18.34 -7.64 7.89
N ARG A 3 19.08 -6.59 7.52
CA ARG A 3 19.40 -5.48 8.44
C ARG A 3 18.15 -4.75 8.99
N ALA A 4 17.12 -4.56 8.17
CA ALA A 4 15.88 -3.91 8.58
C ALA A 4 15.09 -4.79 9.55
N ILE A 5 15.02 -6.10 9.27
CA ILE A 5 14.36 -7.08 10.14
C ILE A 5 15.06 -7.15 11.50
N ASN A 6 16.40 -7.23 11.51
CA ASN A 6 17.17 -7.24 12.75
C ASN A 6 16.95 -5.97 13.58
N ARG A 7 16.89 -4.79 12.93
CA ARG A 7 16.60 -3.52 13.62
C ARG A 7 15.22 -3.54 14.28
N LEU A 8 14.21 -4.08 13.60
CA LEU A 8 12.85 -4.22 14.17
C LEU A 8 12.83 -5.22 15.33
N GLN A 9 13.53 -6.35 15.21
CA GLN A 9 13.62 -7.37 16.26
C GLN A 9 14.36 -6.90 17.51
N SER A 10 15.25 -5.91 17.40
CA SER A 10 15.97 -5.33 18.53
C SER A 10 15.20 -4.24 19.29
N LEU A 11 14.02 -3.82 18.81
CA LEU A 11 13.22 -2.80 19.49
C LEU A 11 12.64 -3.34 20.80
N PRO A 12 12.56 -2.51 21.86
CA PRO A 12 11.83 -2.88 23.06
C PRO A 12 10.34 -3.09 22.72
N GLY A 13 9.75 -4.15 23.27
CA GLY A 13 8.31 -4.38 23.14
C GLY A 13 7.48 -3.35 23.91
N GLY A 14 6.20 -3.22 23.55
CA GLY A 14 5.23 -2.38 24.27
C GLY A 14 4.98 -1.00 23.68
N ASP A 15 5.71 -0.62 22.62
CA ASP A 15 5.49 0.65 21.92
C ASP A 15 5.26 0.42 20.41
N ILE A 16 4.00 0.52 19.99
CA ILE A 16 3.61 0.37 18.59
C ILE A 16 4.05 1.58 17.74
N GLY A 17 4.13 2.77 18.34
CA GLY A 17 4.55 3.99 17.66
C GLY A 17 6.00 3.87 17.19
N VAL A 18 6.89 3.49 18.10
CA VAL A 18 8.31 3.24 17.79
C VAL A 18 8.50 2.16 16.72
N LEU A 19 7.65 1.12 16.74
CA LEU A 19 7.66 0.09 15.70
C LEU A 19 7.29 0.68 14.33
N CYS A 20 6.19 1.44 14.26
CA CYS A 20 5.71 2.06 13.03
C CYS A 20 6.73 3.06 12.47
N ASP A 21 7.29 3.94 13.32
CA ASP A 21 8.29 4.93 12.93
C ASP A 21 9.56 4.28 12.38
N THR A 22 10.04 3.24 13.07
CA THR A 22 11.19 2.46 12.58
C THR A 22 10.88 1.78 11.25
N LEU A 23 9.65 1.27 11.07
CA LEU A 23 9.24 0.58 9.86
C LEU A 23 9.21 1.54 8.65
N VAL A 24 8.57 2.70 8.76
CA VAL A 24 8.48 3.65 7.64
C VAL A 24 9.87 4.14 7.20
N GLU A 25 10.77 4.43 8.15
CA GLU A 25 12.15 4.81 7.85
C GLU A 25 12.90 3.72 7.07
N ASN A 26 12.79 2.46 7.51
CA ASN A 26 13.51 1.36 6.87
C ASN A 26 12.94 1.08 5.47
N VAL A 27 11.63 1.14 5.30
CA VAL A 27 10.98 0.94 4.01
C VAL A 27 11.34 2.07 3.05
N GLN A 28 11.36 3.34 3.50
CA GLN A 28 11.79 4.47 2.68
C GLN A 28 13.25 4.31 2.23
N LYS A 29 14.17 3.99 3.14
CA LYS A 29 15.58 3.74 2.81
C LYS A 29 15.76 2.58 1.83
N LEU A 30 14.90 1.55 1.91
CA LEU A 30 14.97 0.38 1.04
C LEU A 30 14.43 0.65 -0.37
N THR A 31 13.39 1.47 -0.48
CA THR A 31 12.59 1.62 -1.71
C THR A 31 12.83 2.94 -2.44
N GLY A 32 13.27 3.97 -1.74
CA GLY A 32 13.49 5.31 -2.30
C GLY A 32 12.21 6.08 -2.61
N TYR A 33 11.03 5.63 -2.17
CA TYR A 33 9.80 6.41 -2.33
C TYR A 33 9.89 7.75 -1.59
N ASP A 34 9.39 8.81 -2.22
CA ASP A 34 9.36 10.15 -1.61
C ASP A 34 8.50 10.20 -0.34
N ARG A 35 7.51 9.31 -0.19
CA ARG A 35 6.67 9.18 1.00
C ARG A 35 6.42 7.71 1.32
N VAL A 36 6.55 7.34 2.59
CA VAL A 36 6.17 6.04 3.14
C VAL A 36 5.40 6.26 4.43
N MET A 37 4.29 5.56 4.60
CA MET A 37 3.40 5.74 5.74
C MET A 37 2.84 4.42 6.25
N VAL A 38 2.47 4.38 7.53
CA VAL A 38 1.60 3.35 8.10
C VAL A 38 0.18 3.89 8.16
N TYR A 39 -0.73 3.20 7.47
CA TYR A 39 -2.15 3.49 7.48
C TYR A 39 -2.88 2.46 8.37
N ARG A 40 -3.48 2.91 9.47
CA ARG A 40 -4.21 2.07 10.42
C ARG A 40 -5.71 2.11 10.10
N PHE A 41 -6.34 0.95 10.00
CA PHE A 41 -7.80 0.85 9.99
C PHE A 41 -8.36 0.89 11.41
N HIS A 42 -9.45 1.62 11.60
CA HIS A 42 -10.24 1.69 12.83
C HIS A 42 -11.46 0.76 12.76
N ASP A 43 -12.20 0.65 13.87
CA ASP A 43 -13.29 -0.33 14.03
C ASP A 43 -14.48 -0.10 13.07
N ASP A 44 -14.71 1.13 12.65
CA ASP A 44 -15.74 1.54 11.68
C ASP A 44 -15.22 1.54 10.22
N ASP A 45 -14.11 0.85 9.99
CA ASP A 45 -13.43 0.70 8.71
C ASP A 45 -12.79 1.99 8.13
N HIS A 46 -12.90 3.16 8.76
CA HIS A 46 -12.11 4.33 8.31
C HIS A 46 -10.63 4.09 8.62
N GLY A 47 -9.73 4.93 8.10
CA GLY A 47 -8.33 4.81 8.50
C GLY A 47 -7.59 6.11 8.65
N GLU A 48 -6.40 5.97 9.24
CA GLU A 48 -5.59 7.08 9.76
C GLU A 48 -4.13 6.84 9.42
N VAL A 49 -3.42 7.89 9.03
CA VAL A 49 -1.96 7.86 8.91
C VAL A 49 -1.34 8.01 10.29
N VAL A 50 -0.84 6.91 10.87
CA VAL A 50 -0.31 6.88 12.24
C VAL A 50 1.21 7.05 12.34
N SER A 51 1.92 6.90 11.22
CA SER A 51 3.36 7.14 11.11
C SER A 51 3.70 7.45 9.66
N GLU A 52 4.67 8.34 9.45
CA GLU A 52 5.03 8.84 8.13
C GLU A 52 6.50 9.25 8.08
N VAL A 53 7.15 8.92 6.98
CA VAL A 53 8.38 9.59 6.54
C VAL A 53 8.18 10.09 5.11
N ARG A 54 8.63 11.31 4.85
CA ARG A 54 8.43 11.97 3.56
C ARG A 54 9.60 12.85 3.19
N ARG A 55 9.71 13.20 1.91
CA ARG A 55 10.56 14.29 1.43
C ARG A 55 10.07 15.62 2.04
N SER A 56 11.02 16.49 2.39
CA SER A 56 10.76 17.69 3.22
C SER A 56 9.81 18.70 2.57
N ASP A 57 9.79 18.77 1.24
CA ASP A 57 8.98 19.67 0.42
C ASP A 57 7.51 19.25 0.25
N LEU A 58 7.14 18.03 0.64
CA LEU A 58 5.76 17.55 0.52
C LEU A 58 4.89 18.01 1.70
N GLU A 59 3.56 18.06 1.56
CA GLU A 59 2.69 18.30 2.73
C GLU A 59 2.60 17.04 3.62
N PRO A 60 2.57 17.14 4.96
CA PRO A 60 2.43 15.97 5.82
C PRO A 60 1.01 15.40 5.77
N TYR A 61 0.89 14.06 5.80
CA TYR A 61 -0.41 13.38 5.95
C TYR A 61 -0.59 12.78 7.35
N LEU A 62 0.45 12.80 8.19
CA LEU A 62 0.39 12.29 9.57
C LEU A 62 -0.81 12.86 10.35
N GLY A 63 -1.61 11.96 10.94
CA GLY A 63 -2.81 12.27 11.70
C GLY A 63 -4.07 12.53 10.88
N LEU A 64 -4.01 12.50 9.54
CA LEU A 64 -5.20 12.62 8.71
C LEU A 64 -6.02 11.32 8.73
N HIS A 65 -7.34 11.50 8.80
CA HIS A 65 -8.33 10.42 8.72
C HIS A 65 -9.03 10.44 7.37
N TYR A 66 -9.28 9.24 6.83
CA TYR A 66 -9.88 9.02 5.52
C TYR A 66 -11.06 8.05 5.64
N PRO A 67 -12.14 8.27 4.87
CA PRO A 67 -13.35 7.48 4.97
C PRO A 67 -13.14 6.03 4.54
N ALA A 68 -13.95 5.12 5.08
CA ALA A 68 -13.88 3.69 4.76
C ALA A 68 -14.02 3.39 3.24
N THR A 69 -14.71 4.28 2.51
CA THR A 69 -14.98 4.16 1.08
C THR A 69 -13.75 4.31 0.18
N ASP A 70 -12.68 4.94 0.67
CA ASP A 70 -11.45 5.15 -0.11
C ASP A 70 -10.72 3.82 -0.40
N ILE A 71 -10.87 2.84 0.50
CA ILE A 71 -10.37 1.48 0.32
C ILE A 71 -11.54 0.51 0.46
N PRO A 72 -12.22 0.15 -0.65
CA PRO A 72 -13.37 -0.74 -0.62
C PRO A 72 -13.07 -2.10 0.03
N GLN A 73 -14.06 -2.72 0.67
CA GLN A 73 -13.91 -4.02 1.35
C GLN A 73 -13.31 -5.11 0.44
N ALA A 74 -13.68 -5.13 -0.84
CA ALA A 74 -13.09 -6.04 -1.83
C ALA A 74 -11.56 -5.86 -1.95
N ALA A 75 -11.07 -4.61 -2.01
CA ALA A 75 -9.63 -4.35 -2.06
C ALA A 75 -8.92 -4.79 -0.78
N ARG A 76 -9.51 -4.54 0.39
CA ARG A 76 -8.97 -5.00 1.69
C ARG A 76 -8.86 -6.52 1.75
N PHE A 77 -9.89 -7.22 1.28
CA PHE A 77 -9.88 -8.68 1.19
C PHE A 77 -8.76 -9.18 0.27
N LEU A 78 -8.58 -8.54 -0.89
CA LEU A 78 -7.50 -8.90 -1.81
C LEU A 78 -6.11 -8.72 -1.20
N PHE A 79 -5.89 -7.72 -0.34
CA PHE A 79 -4.61 -7.54 0.35
C PHE A 79 -4.28 -8.63 1.37
N LYS A 80 -5.27 -9.40 1.86
CA LYS A 80 -5.02 -10.59 2.68
C LYS A 80 -4.37 -11.71 1.86
N GLN A 81 -4.72 -11.82 0.58
CA GLN A 81 -4.15 -12.81 -0.35
C GLN A 81 -2.87 -12.29 -1.04
N ASN A 82 -2.90 -11.04 -1.51
CA ASN A 82 -1.83 -10.38 -2.24
C ASN A 82 -1.23 -9.25 -1.39
N ARG A 83 -0.18 -9.58 -0.63
CA ARG A 83 0.36 -8.69 0.42
C ARG A 83 1.13 -7.47 -0.11
N VAL A 84 1.52 -7.46 -1.39
CA VAL A 84 2.27 -6.37 -2.02
C VAL A 84 1.64 -6.05 -3.37
N ARG A 85 1.44 -4.77 -3.65
CA ARG A 85 0.94 -4.25 -4.92
C ARG A 85 1.72 -3.01 -5.30
N ILE A 86 2.14 -2.93 -6.56
CA ILE A 86 2.90 -1.79 -7.10
C ILE A 86 2.11 -1.22 -8.28
N ILE A 87 2.01 0.10 -8.34
CA ILE A 87 1.54 0.85 -9.50
C ILE A 87 2.68 1.79 -9.86
N CYS A 88 3.29 1.59 -11.03
CA CYS A 88 4.45 2.38 -11.44
C CYS A 88 4.07 3.80 -11.85
N ASP A 89 2.94 3.95 -12.56
CA ASP A 89 2.46 5.23 -13.06
C ASP A 89 0.92 5.19 -13.16
N CYS A 90 0.25 6.04 -12.37
CA CYS A 90 -1.20 6.16 -12.37
C CYS A 90 -1.76 6.92 -13.59
N HIS A 91 -0.92 7.63 -14.35
CA HIS A 91 -1.31 8.31 -15.57
C HIS A 91 -1.09 7.46 -16.83
N SER A 92 -0.41 6.31 -16.69
CA SER A 92 -0.20 5.39 -17.80
C SER A 92 -1.50 4.75 -18.30
N SER A 93 -1.66 4.70 -19.62
CA SER A 93 -2.81 4.04 -20.25
C SER A 93 -2.75 2.53 -20.05
N PRO A 94 -3.82 1.88 -19.54
CA PRO A 94 -3.86 0.43 -19.39
C PRO A 94 -3.70 -0.31 -20.72
N VAL A 95 -2.93 -1.41 -20.71
CA VAL A 95 -2.72 -2.26 -21.89
C VAL A 95 -3.72 -3.42 -21.89
N ARG A 96 -4.42 -3.61 -23.01
CA ARG A 96 -5.38 -4.71 -23.18
C ARG A 96 -4.64 -6.05 -23.27
N VAL A 97 -5.09 -7.03 -22.49
CA VAL A 97 -4.66 -8.42 -22.63
C VAL A 97 -5.45 -9.06 -23.77
N ILE A 98 -4.74 -9.60 -24.76
CA ILE A 98 -5.35 -10.40 -25.83
C ILE A 98 -5.45 -11.83 -25.35
N HIS A 99 -6.64 -12.42 -25.45
CA HIS A 99 -6.90 -13.81 -25.10
C HIS A 99 -7.74 -14.44 -26.20
N THR A 100 -7.81 -15.76 -26.17
CA THR A 100 -8.57 -16.55 -27.15
C THR A 100 -10.08 -16.46 -26.90
N ASP A 101 -10.89 -16.63 -27.95
CA ASP A 101 -12.36 -16.49 -27.87
C ASP A 101 -13.04 -17.67 -27.15
N GLU A 102 -12.34 -18.79 -26.97
CA GLU A 102 -12.84 -19.96 -26.23
C GLU A 102 -12.93 -19.71 -24.71
N LEU A 103 -12.30 -18.65 -24.20
CA LEU A 103 -12.42 -18.25 -22.80
C LEU A 103 -13.80 -17.66 -22.52
N LYS A 104 -14.62 -18.41 -21.76
CA LYS A 104 -15.97 -17.99 -21.36
C LYS A 104 -16.00 -16.77 -20.42
N GLN A 105 -14.87 -16.44 -19.81
CA GLN A 105 -14.73 -15.31 -18.89
C GLN A 105 -13.32 -14.71 -19.01
N PRO A 106 -13.15 -13.41 -18.68
CA PRO A 106 -11.83 -12.79 -18.65
C PRO A 106 -10.87 -13.53 -17.73
N LEU A 107 -9.57 -13.48 -18.06
CA LEU A 107 -8.52 -14.02 -17.21
C LEU A 107 -8.55 -13.36 -15.83
N CYS A 108 -8.46 -14.18 -14.78
CA CYS A 108 -8.35 -13.68 -13.41
C CYS A 108 -6.93 -13.15 -13.16
N LEU A 109 -6.77 -11.83 -13.20
CA LEU A 109 -5.48 -11.16 -12.99
C LEU A 109 -5.21 -10.78 -11.53
N VAL A 110 -6.01 -11.29 -10.58
CA VAL A 110 -6.00 -10.84 -9.17
C VAL A 110 -4.59 -10.93 -8.53
N ASN A 111 -3.84 -11.97 -8.89
CA ASN A 111 -2.48 -12.25 -8.41
C ASN A 111 -1.37 -11.76 -9.37
N SER A 112 -1.72 -11.09 -10.47
CA SER A 112 -0.73 -10.53 -11.39
C SER A 112 -0.10 -9.26 -10.81
N THR A 113 1.22 -9.18 -10.85
CA THR A 113 1.98 -7.99 -10.43
C THR A 113 1.76 -6.79 -11.36
N LEU A 114 1.33 -7.04 -12.61
CA LEU A 114 1.07 -6.02 -13.63
C LEU A 114 -0.42 -5.67 -13.76
N ARG A 115 -1.26 -6.11 -12.81
CA ARG A 115 -2.69 -5.80 -12.85
C ARG A 115 -2.91 -4.29 -12.74
N ALA A 116 -3.50 -3.71 -13.77
CA ALA A 116 -3.84 -2.28 -13.83
C ALA A 116 -4.73 -1.85 -12.64
N PRO A 117 -4.56 -0.61 -12.14
CA PRO A 117 -5.50 -0.03 -11.18
C PRO A 117 -6.88 0.19 -11.79
N HIS A 118 -7.88 0.14 -10.92
CA HIS A 118 -9.24 0.54 -11.28
C HIS A 118 -9.29 2.06 -11.48
N GLY A 119 -10.07 2.53 -12.45
CA GLY A 119 -10.07 3.94 -12.87
C GLY A 119 -10.36 4.94 -11.74
N CYS A 120 -11.25 4.60 -10.79
CA CYS A 120 -11.54 5.46 -9.64
C CYS A 120 -10.34 5.71 -8.71
N HIS A 121 -9.33 4.84 -8.73
CA HIS A 121 -8.12 5.01 -7.91
C HIS A 121 -6.98 5.68 -8.68
N MET A 122 -7.17 5.94 -9.98
CA MET A 122 -6.23 6.69 -10.82
C MET A 122 -6.54 8.19 -10.87
N GLN A 123 -7.75 8.58 -10.46
CA GLN A 123 -8.28 9.95 -10.49
C GLN A 123 -8.09 10.61 -9.13
#